data_AF-A0A7E4VQ24-F1
#
_entry.id   AF-A0A7E4VQ24-F1
#
_cell.length_a   1.000
_cell.length_b   1.000
_cell.length_c   1.000
_cell.angle_alpha   90.00
_cell.angle_beta   90.00
_cell.angle_gamma   90.00
#
_symmetry.space_group_name_H-M   'P 1'
#
loop_
_entity.id
_entity.type
_entity.pdbx_description
1 polymer ?
#
loop_
_entity_poly.entity_id
_entity_poly.type
_entity_poly.pdbx_seq_one_letter_code
_entity_poly.pdbx_strand_id
1 'polypeptide(L)'
;MALFGVDEAARKRKKEKYKEIELHFKNRGFKTFNEAFIIGSLGSYDPANEVCLRRLKISHKYAVLMKRLMVSDVIRWSRDIYVERVSGIRQYGHT
;
A
#
# COMPACT_ATOMS: atom_id res chain seq x y z
N MET A 1 -21.80 -6.28 0.12
CA MET A 1 -20.96 -7.01 1.10
C MET A 1 -19.51 -6.85 0.68
N ALA A 2 -18.79 -5.89 1.27
CA ALA A 2 -17.37 -5.72 0.98
C ALA A 2 -16.60 -6.94 1.51
N LEU A 3 -15.62 -7.42 0.74
CA LEU A 3 -14.70 -8.51 1.07
C LEU A 3 -13.78 -8.08 2.24
N PHE A 4 -14.30 -8.04 3.46
CA PHE A 4 -13.56 -7.55 4.65
C PHE A 4 -12.37 -8.43 5.09
N GLY A 5 -12.14 -9.60 4.49
CA GLY A 5 -11.13 -10.55 4.97
C GLY A 5 -9.75 -10.53 4.26
N VAL A 6 -9.68 -10.10 2.99
CA VAL A 6 -8.44 -10.24 2.20
C VAL A 6 -7.38 -9.22 2.65
N ASP A 7 -7.80 -7.98 2.87
CA ASP A 7 -6.92 -6.88 3.25
C ASP A 7 -6.37 -7.07 4.68
N GLU A 8 -7.17 -7.63 5.58
CA GLU A 8 -6.76 -7.91 6.96
C GLU A 8 -5.66 -8.97 7.03
N ALA A 9 -5.79 -10.06 6.28
CA ALA A 9 -4.76 -11.09 6.22
C ALA A 9 -3.45 -10.55 5.60
N ALA A 10 -3.55 -9.73 4.54
CA ALA A 10 -2.38 -9.09 3.94
C ALA A 10 -1.69 -8.12 4.91
N ARG A 11 -2.47 -7.33 5.66
CA ARG A 11 -1.99 -6.43 6.71
C ARG A 11 -1.26 -7.16 7.80
N LYS A 12 -1.86 -8.22 8.34
CA LYS A 12 -1.26 -9.07 9.38
C LYS A 12 0.09 -9.62 8.92
N ARG A 13 0.15 -10.23 7.74
CA ARG A 13 1.41 -10.76 7.18
C ARG A 13 2.50 -9.70 7.06
N LYS A 14 2.15 -8.48 6.61
CA LYS A 14 3.12 -7.39 6.50
C LYS A 14 3.60 -6.90 7.86
N LYS A 15 2.71 -6.73 8.83
CA LYS A 15 3.09 -6.36 10.19
C LYS A 15 3.99 -7.41 10.82
N GLU A 16 3.65 -8.69 10.70
CA GLU A 16 4.45 -9.79 11.20
C GLU A 16 5.85 -9.80 10.58
N LYS A 17 5.96 -9.66 9.25
CA LYS A 17 7.23 -9.62 8.53
C LYS A 17 8.18 -8.53 9.07
N TYR A 18 7.66 -7.37 9.45
CA TYR A 18 8.47 -6.23 9.89
C TYR A 18 8.50 -6.04 11.42
N LYS A 19 7.95 -7.00 12.18
CA LYS A 19 7.88 -6.94 13.64
C LYS A 19 9.26 -6.88 14.30
N GLU A 20 10.23 -7.61 13.77
CA GLU A 20 11.60 -7.60 14.29
C GLU A 20 12.26 -6.23 14.13
N ILE A 21 12.02 -5.55 13.00
CA ILE A 21 12.53 -4.20 12.77
C ILE A 21 11.89 -3.21 13.75
N GLU A 22 10.58 -3.31 13.96
CA GLU A 22 9.88 -2.50 14.96
C GLU A 22 10.49 -2.69 16.36
N LEU A 23 10.72 -3.93 16.77
CA LEU A 23 11.30 -4.26 18.07
C LEU A 23 12.75 -3.74 18.20
N HIS A 24 13.55 -3.89 17.14
CA HIS A 24 14.92 -3.40 17.09
C HIS A 24 15.00 -1.90 17.41
N PHE A 25 14.14 -1.07 16.79
CA PHE A 25 14.12 0.36 17.06
C PHE A 25 13.51 0.70 18.42
N LYS A 26 12.47 -0.02 18.86
CA LYS A 26 11.90 0.16 20.21
C LYS A 26 12.94 -0.09 21.30
N ASN A 27 13.76 -1.14 21.16
CA ASN A 27 14.82 -1.47 22.10
C ASN A 27 15.93 -0.40 22.17
N ARG A 28 16.06 0.43 21.14
CA ARG A 28 16.96 1.59 21.12
C ARG A 28 16.33 2.87 21.69
N GLY A 29 15.13 2.77 22.27
CA GLY A 29 14.40 3.90 22.86
C GLY A 29 13.59 4.72 21.86
N PHE A 30 13.48 4.30 20.59
CA PHE A 30 12.67 5.02 19.62
C PHE A 30 11.18 4.71 19.74
N LYS A 31 10.35 5.75 19.53
CA LYS A 31 8.91 5.61 19.38
C LYS A 31 8.58 5.11 17.97
N THR A 32 8.59 3.79 17.79
CA THR A 32 8.41 3.13 16.48
C THR A 32 7.01 2.56 16.29
N PHE A 33 6.53 2.60 15.05
CA PHE A 33 5.24 2.08 14.64
C PHE A 33 5.36 1.27 13.35
N ASN A 34 4.65 0.13 13.31
CA ASN A 34 4.61 -0.75 12.17
C ASN A 34 3.18 -0.83 11.65
N GLU A 35 2.96 -0.17 10.52
CA GLU A 35 1.68 -0.15 9.83
C GLU A 35 1.84 -0.60 8.38
N ALA A 36 0.83 -1.30 7.86
CA ALA A 36 0.77 -1.66 6.45
C ALA A 36 -0.02 -0.61 5.66
N PHE A 37 0.43 -0.32 4.45
CA PHE A 37 -0.32 0.46 3.47
C PHE A 37 -0.69 -0.46 2.32
N ILE A 38 -1.99 -0.69 2.11
CA ILE A 38 -2.50 -1.73 1.20
C ILE A 38 -3.36 -1.11 0.12
N ILE A 39 -2.96 -1.34 -1.13
CA ILE A 39 -3.76 -1.06 -2.32
C ILE A 39 -3.81 -2.35 -3.12
N GLY A 40 -5.01 -2.82 -3.47
CA GLY A 40 -5.17 -3.99 -4.31
C GLY A 40 -4.90 -3.69 -5.78
N SER A 41 -4.52 -4.72 -6.54
CA SER A 41 -4.15 -4.63 -7.96
C SER A 41 -5.23 -4.01 -8.85
N LEU A 42 -6.51 -4.13 -8.49
CA LEU A 42 -7.64 -3.51 -9.19
C LEU A 42 -8.08 -2.18 -8.59
N GLY A 43 -7.25 -1.56 -7.75
CA GLY A 43 -7.51 -0.26 -7.15
C GLY A 43 -8.34 -0.29 -5.87
N SER A 44 -8.50 -1.46 -5.22
CA SER A 44 -9.08 -1.50 -3.88
C SER A 44 -8.19 -0.73 -2.90
N TYR A 45 -8.79 -0.02 -1.96
CA TYR A 45 -8.09 0.77 -0.96
C TYR A 45 -8.54 0.35 0.42
N ASP A 46 -7.61 -0.13 1.24
CA ASP A 46 -7.89 -0.52 2.62
C ASP A 46 -8.18 0.72 3.48
N PRO A 47 -9.37 0.84 4.11
CA PRO A 47 -9.69 1.95 5.02
C PRO A 47 -8.71 2.11 6.18
N ALA A 48 -8.03 1.04 6.62
CA ALA A 48 -7.04 1.10 7.68
C ALA A 48 -5.76 1.85 7.29
N ASN A 49 -5.55 2.14 5.99
CA ASN A 49 -4.46 3.00 5.52
C ASN A 49 -4.55 4.43 6.08
N GLU A 50 -5.75 4.90 6.42
CA GLU A 50 -5.95 6.24 6.98
C GLU A 50 -5.20 6.43 8.31
N VAL A 51 -4.98 5.34 9.07
CA VAL A 51 -4.16 5.37 10.29
C VAL A 51 -2.71 5.77 9.96
N CYS A 52 -2.16 5.25 8.86
CA CYS A 52 -0.80 5.58 8.40
C CYS A 52 -0.71 7.05 8.03
N LEU A 53 -1.65 7.55 7.23
CA LEU A 53 -1.64 8.94 6.74
C LEU A 53 -1.76 9.93 7.90
N ARG A 54 -2.66 9.68 8.85
CA ARG A 54 -2.78 10.51 10.05
C ARG A 54 -1.51 10.50 10.89
N ARG A 55 -0.87 9.34 11.05
CA ARG A 55 0.36 9.20 11.84
C ARG A 55 1.54 9.94 11.20
N LEU A 56 1.61 9.94 9.88
CA LEU A 56 2.57 10.72 9.09
C LEU A 56 2.21 12.21 9.02
N LYS A 57 1.14 12.65 9.69
CA LYS A 57 0.63 14.03 9.71
C LYS A 57 0.30 14.56 8.31
N ILE A 58 -0.13 13.68 7.42
CA ILE A 58 -0.59 14.06 6.09
C ILE A 58 -1.96 14.74 6.23
N SER A 59 -2.12 15.91 5.63
CA SER A 59 -3.39 16.64 5.65
C SER A 59 -4.49 15.86 4.92
N HIS A 60 -5.74 16.00 5.35
CA HIS A 60 -6.87 15.33 4.72
C HIS A 60 -6.97 15.66 3.20
N LYS A 61 -6.78 16.93 2.84
CA LYS A 61 -6.79 17.36 1.42
C LYS A 61 -5.73 16.64 0.60
N TYR A 62 -4.51 16.51 1.15
CA TYR A 62 -3.43 15.82 0.46
C TYR A 62 -3.62 14.30 0.44
N ALA A 63 -4.14 13.71 1.52
CA ALA A 63 -4.48 12.29 1.60
C ALA A 63 -5.48 11.86 0.50
N VAL A 64 -6.50 12.69 0.24
CA VAL A 64 -7.48 12.43 -0.85
C VAL A 64 -6.80 12.40 -2.22
N LEU A 65 -5.90 13.35 -2.49
CA LEU A 65 -5.12 13.37 -3.74
C LEU A 65 -4.21 12.15 -3.84
N MET A 66 -3.45 11.87 -2.78
CA MET A 66 -2.50 10.76 -2.70
C MET A 66 -3.20 9.41 -2.92
N LYS A 67 -4.37 9.19 -2.32
CA LYS A 67 -5.21 8.01 -2.58
C LYS A 67 -5.55 7.85 -4.07
N ARG A 68 -5.99 8.93 -4.74
CA ARG A 68 -6.35 8.90 -6.16
C ARG A 68 -5.14 8.58 -7.04
N LEU A 69 -3.98 9.20 -6.76
CA LEU A 69 -2.75 8.98 -7.49
C LEU A 69 -2.28 7.53 -7.35
N MET A 70 -2.19 7.04 -6.12
CA MET A 70 -1.71 5.67 -5.86
C MET A 70 -2.64 4.61 -6.44
N VAL A 71 -3.96 4.77 -6.33
CA VAL A 71 -4.94 3.84 -6.94
C VAL A 71 -4.80 3.85 -8.46
N SER A 72 -4.69 5.03 -9.07
CA SER A 72 -4.49 5.17 -10.52
C SER A 72 -3.19 4.51 -10.99
N ASP A 73 -2.10 4.68 -10.23
CA ASP A 73 -0.81 4.08 -10.53
C ASP A 73 -0.87 2.56 -10.45
N VAL A 74 -1.51 1.99 -9.41
CA VAL A 74 -1.64 0.53 -9.27
C VAL A 74 -2.46 -0.07 -10.41
N ILE A 75 -3.56 0.58 -10.81
CA ILE A 75 -4.36 0.15 -11.96
C ILE A 75 -3.54 0.20 -13.25
N ARG A 76 -2.77 1.28 -13.46
CA ARG A 76 -1.87 1.42 -14.62
C ARG A 76 -0.87 0.27 -14.67
N TRP A 77 -0.19 -0.02 -13.55
CA TRP A 77 0.74 -1.13 -13.42
C TRP A 77 0.09 -2.48 -13.75
N SER A 78 -1.11 -2.75 -13.21
CA SER A 78 -1.84 -3.98 -13.51
C SER A 78 -2.18 -4.11 -15.00
N ARG A 79 -2.60 -3.02 -15.64
CA ARG A 79 -2.88 -2.97 -17.09
C ARG A 79 -1.60 -3.20 -17.90
N ASP A 80 -0.50 -2.56 -17.55
CA ASP A 80 0.76 -2.67 -18.29
C ASP A 80 1.32 -4.10 -18.23
N ILE A 81 1.27 -4.74 -17.06
CA ILE A 81 1.66 -6.15 -16.90
C ILE A 81 0.77 -7.06 -17.77
N TYR A 82 -0.54 -6.83 -17.78
CA TYR A 82 -1.47 -7.62 -18.59
C TYR A 82 -1.22 -7.44 -20.09
N VAL A 83 -1.10 -6.19 -20.56
CA VAL A 83 -0.89 -5.89 -21.98
C VAL A 83 0.47 -6.41 -22.45
N GLU A 84 1.52 -6.28 -21.65
CA GLU A 84 2.83 -6.87 -21.95
C GLU A 84 2.74 -8.39 -22.10
N ARG A 85 2.00 -9.05 -21.20
CA ARG A 85 1.79 -10.50 -21.26
C ARG A 85 1.07 -10.94 -22.53
N VAL A 86 0.07 -10.18 -22.99
CA VAL A 86 -0.74 -10.53 -24.17
C VAL A 86 -0.05 -10.15 -25.48
N SER A 87 0.59 -8.97 -25.53
CA SER A 87 1.20 -8.44 -26.74
C SER A 87 2.66 -8.87 -26.94
N GLY A 88 3.34 -9.29 -25.88
CA GLY A 88 4.80 -9.49 -25.87
C GLY A 88 5.62 -8.20 -25.93
N ILE A 89 4.96 -7.03 -25.97
CA ILE A 89 5.62 -5.73 -26.09
C ILE A 89 5.75 -5.10 -24.71
N ARG A 90 6.97 -4.71 -24.35
CA ARG A 90 7.28 -4.03 -23.08
C ARG A 90 6.43 -2.76 -22.90
N GLN A 91 5.65 -2.70 -21.82
CA GLN A 91 4.73 -1.57 -21.57
C GLN A 91 5.28 -0.52 -20.59
N TYR A 92 6.38 -0.82 -19.89
CA TYR A 92 6.97 0.04 -18.86
C TYR A 92 8.50 0.08 -19.00
N GLY A 93 9.13 1.22 -18.67
CA GLY A 93 10.59 1.40 -18.82
C GLY A 93 11.03 2.57 -19.70
N HIS A 94 10.09 3.41 -20.14
CA HIS A 94 10.42 4.73 -20.65
C HIS A 94 10.51 5.71 -19.48
N THR A 95 11.74 6.03 -19.10
CA THR A 95 12.12 7.25 -18.37
C THR A 95 13.20 7.95 -19.17
#